data_AF-A0A383ASB6-F1
#
_entry.id   AF-A0A383ASB6-F1
#
_cell.length_a   1.000
_cell.length_b   1.000
_cell.length_c   1.000
_cell.angle_alpha   90.00
_cell.angle_beta   90.00
_cell.angle_gamma   90.00
#
_symmetry.space_group_name_H-M   'P 1'
#
loop_
_entity.id
_entity.type
_entity.pdbx_description
1 polymer ?
#
loop_
_entity_poly.entity_id
_entity_poly.type
_entity_poly.pdbx_seq_one_letter_code
_entity_poly.pdbx_strand_id
1 'polypeptide(L)'
;QLLKITGQGTMIQNPLDRMTSVIPPENAWVITNENHALETCRQLKTMGFCPSRLLTEPVGRNTAAAIGYSASILSEIDPDAIMAVFPADHTIATPKGFCELLKQAETVATNNHLVTLGIDPTTPETGYGYIKQGQALDCGAFKVNKFVEKPNRATAKKYLEEGGYYWNSGMFVWKVSALLNEIETHLPKLHAQLDALTINTIKAKGKYPYRTFNESGKKIFESLESISIDYGLIEKSSNTAVLPANISW
;
A
#
# COMPACT_ATOMS: atom_id res chain seq x y z
N GLN A 1 -6.50 -2.14 13.68
CA GLN A 1 -5.02 -2.09 13.70
C GLN A 1 -4.37 -1.91 15.08
N LEU A 2 -4.94 -1.16 16.04
CA LEU A 2 -4.27 -0.86 17.33
C LEU A 2 -4.41 -1.94 18.43
N LEU A 3 -5.09 -3.06 18.12
CA LEU A 3 -5.36 -4.15 19.05
C LEU A 3 -4.38 -5.32 18.84
N LYS A 4 -4.16 -6.11 19.88
CA LYS A 4 -3.45 -7.39 19.82
C LYS A 4 -4.45 -8.51 19.53
N ILE A 5 -4.56 -8.90 18.27
CA ILE A 5 -5.49 -9.94 17.80
C ILE A 5 -4.72 -11.21 17.43
N THR A 6 -3.67 -11.07 16.61
CA THR A 6 -2.77 -12.15 16.22
C THR A 6 -1.31 -11.72 16.40
N GLY A 7 -0.40 -12.69 16.55
CA GLY A 7 1.03 -12.42 16.72
C GLY A 7 1.41 -11.93 18.12
N GLN A 8 2.64 -11.41 18.24
CA GLN A 8 3.21 -10.97 19.52
C GLN A 8 2.90 -9.51 19.86
N GLY A 9 2.72 -8.66 18.85
CA GLY A 9 2.40 -7.24 18.99
C GLY A 9 0.95 -6.90 18.65
N THR A 10 0.64 -5.61 18.59
CA THR A 10 -0.60 -5.15 17.97
C THR A 10 -0.55 -5.31 16.45
N MET A 11 -1.70 -5.29 15.79
CA MET A 11 -1.75 -5.49 14.34
C MET A 11 -0.87 -4.46 13.59
N ILE A 12 -0.78 -3.20 14.04
CA ILE A 12 0.10 -2.18 13.43
C ILE A 12 1.60 -2.43 13.68
N GLN A 13 1.96 -3.11 14.78
CA GLN A 13 3.35 -3.47 15.09
C GLN A 13 3.82 -4.66 14.24
N ASN A 14 2.93 -5.61 13.95
CA ASN A 14 3.26 -6.84 13.24
C ASN A 14 3.90 -6.61 11.85
N PRO A 15 3.41 -5.70 10.97
CA PRO A 15 4.06 -5.35 9.71
C PRO A 15 5.48 -4.85 9.89
N LEU A 16 5.71 -3.98 10.87
CA LEU A 16 7.03 -3.40 11.10
C LEU A 16 8.04 -4.46 11.55
N ASP A 17 7.63 -5.35 12.45
CA ASP A 17 8.46 -6.45 12.93
C ASP A 17 8.86 -7.39 11.78
N ARG A 18 7.88 -7.86 10.99
CA ARG A 18 8.15 -8.83 9.92
C ARG A 18 9.01 -8.29 8.79
N MET A 19 8.96 -6.99 8.51
CA MET A 19 9.70 -6.37 7.41
C MET A 19 11.06 -5.79 7.80
N THR A 20 11.41 -5.75 9.10
CA THR A 20 12.60 -5.05 9.62
C THR A 20 13.91 -5.49 8.96
N SER A 21 14.03 -6.76 8.51
CA SER A 21 15.24 -7.24 7.82
C SER A 21 15.44 -6.71 6.40
N VAL A 22 14.42 -6.07 5.82
CA VAL A 22 14.45 -5.49 4.46
C VAL A 22 14.16 -3.99 4.52
N ILE A 23 13.15 -3.58 5.28
CA ILE A 23 12.75 -2.19 5.49
C ILE A 23 12.86 -1.90 6.99
N PRO A 24 13.97 -1.29 7.43
CA PRO A 24 14.16 -1.01 8.84
C PRO A 24 13.20 0.11 9.32
N PRO A 25 12.94 0.24 10.63
CA PRO A 25 11.98 1.22 11.15
C PRO A 25 12.25 2.68 10.77
N GLU A 26 13.53 3.03 10.59
CA GLU A 26 13.99 4.31 10.06
C GLU A 26 13.79 4.47 8.56
N ASN A 27 13.11 3.55 7.87
CA ASN A 27 12.61 3.69 6.50
C ASN A 27 11.08 3.51 6.41
N ALA A 28 10.44 3.14 7.52
CA ALA A 28 9.00 3.00 7.58
C ALA A 28 8.28 4.36 7.69
N TRP A 29 7.17 4.47 6.98
CA TRP A 29 6.21 5.57 7.07
C TRP A 29 4.84 4.99 7.41
N VAL A 30 4.04 5.75 8.15
CA VAL A 30 2.69 5.34 8.54
C VAL A 30 1.73 6.46 8.23
N ILE A 31 0.62 6.13 7.60
CA ILE A 31 -0.51 7.03 7.41
C ILE A 31 -1.74 6.47 8.12
N THR A 32 -2.44 7.31 8.86
CA THR A 32 -3.64 6.90 9.59
C THR A 32 -4.55 8.09 9.89
N ASN A 33 -5.77 7.85 10.37
CA ASN A 33 -6.66 8.93 10.79
C ASN A 33 -6.07 9.71 11.98
N GLU A 34 -6.29 11.03 12.03
CA GLU A 34 -5.78 11.90 13.09
C GLU A 34 -6.14 11.41 14.52
N ASN A 35 -7.30 10.78 14.69
CA ASN A 35 -7.74 10.23 15.98
C ASN A 35 -6.90 9.04 16.46
N HIS A 36 -6.15 8.39 15.57
CA HIS A 36 -5.28 7.26 15.88
C HIS A 36 -3.79 7.64 15.96
N ALA A 37 -3.42 8.87 15.60
CA ALA A 37 -2.03 9.28 15.43
C ALA A 37 -1.19 9.16 16.71
N LEU A 38 -1.73 9.63 17.84
CA LEU A 38 -1.04 9.59 19.14
C LEU A 38 -0.78 8.17 19.61
N GLU A 39 -1.79 7.31 19.55
CA GLU A 39 -1.67 5.92 19.98
C GLU A 39 -0.78 5.11 19.05
N THR A 40 -0.87 5.34 17.74
CA THR A 40 0.04 4.75 16.75
C THR A 40 1.49 5.13 17.04
N CYS A 41 1.78 6.41 17.27
CA CYS A 41 3.11 6.88 17.66
C CYS A 41 3.59 6.19 18.95
N ARG A 42 2.72 6.06 19.95
CA ARG A 42 3.05 5.44 21.23
C ARG A 42 3.45 3.97 21.07
N GLN A 43 2.68 3.21 20.30
CA GLN A 43 2.93 1.78 20.07
C GLN A 43 4.16 1.54 19.18
N LEU A 44 4.36 2.35 18.13
CA LEU A 44 5.48 2.14 17.21
C LEU A 44 6.81 2.68 17.73
N LYS A 45 6.79 3.66 18.66
CA LYS A 45 8.02 4.17 19.29
C LYS A 45 8.82 3.07 19.99
N THR A 46 8.16 2.05 20.56
CA THR A 46 8.85 0.92 21.20
C THR A 46 9.61 0.04 20.21
N MET A 47 9.36 0.23 18.91
CA MET A 47 10.01 -0.48 17.80
C MET A 47 11.03 0.40 17.05
N GLY A 48 11.41 1.55 17.60
CA GLY A 48 12.37 2.46 16.97
C GLY A 48 11.77 3.38 15.88
N PHE A 49 10.45 3.37 15.67
CA PHE A 49 9.80 4.24 14.71
C PHE A 49 9.89 5.73 15.10
N CYS A 50 10.15 6.59 14.10
CA CYS A 50 10.21 8.03 14.29
C CYS A 50 8.85 8.70 14.07
N PRO A 51 8.24 9.35 15.08
CA PRO A 51 6.93 10.00 14.95
C PRO A 51 6.81 11.00 13.79
N SER A 52 7.92 11.63 13.39
CA SER A 52 7.92 12.59 12.26
C SER A 52 7.67 11.95 10.89
N ARG A 53 7.56 10.62 10.83
CA ARG A 53 7.18 9.82 9.64
C ARG A 53 5.77 9.27 9.71
N LEU A 54 4.99 9.72 10.69
CA LEU A 54 3.55 9.49 10.72
C LEU A 54 2.86 10.66 10.02
N LEU A 55 2.05 10.33 9.01
CA LEU A 55 1.13 11.22 8.30
C LEU A 55 -0.29 11.03 8.86
N THR A 56 -1.08 12.10 8.94
CA THR A 56 -2.47 12.00 9.38
C THR A 56 -3.48 12.38 8.31
N GLU A 57 -4.55 11.60 8.21
CA GLU A 57 -5.73 11.91 7.41
C GLU A 57 -6.80 12.55 8.31
N PRO A 58 -7.37 13.71 7.93
CA PRO A 58 -8.48 14.32 8.68
C PRO A 58 -9.78 13.52 8.51
N VAL A 59 -9.98 12.93 7.34
CA VAL A 59 -11.16 12.12 6.99
C VAL A 59 -10.72 10.94 6.12
N GLY A 60 -11.43 9.81 6.20
CA GLY A 60 -11.19 8.69 5.31
C GLY A 60 -11.53 9.02 3.86
N ARG A 61 -10.56 8.82 2.95
CA ARG A 61 -10.72 8.95 1.49
C ARG A 61 -10.28 7.69 0.73
N ASN A 62 -10.28 6.55 1.42
CA ASN A 62 -9.86 5.25 0.88
C ASN A 62 -8.37 5.30 0.45
N THR A 63 -7.85 4.25 -0.20
CA THR A 63 -6.40 4.03 -0.30
C THR A 63 -5.69 4.93 -1.31
N ALA A 64 -6.36 5.42 -2.36
CA ALA A 64 -5.67 6.22 -3.40
C ALA A 64 -5.11 7.54 -2.85
N ALA A 65 -5.91 8.28 -2.07
CA ALA A 65 -5.48 9.53 -1.46
C ALA A 65 -4.33 9.32 -0.46
N ALA A 66 -4.44 8.31 0.39
CA ALA A 66 -3.41 7.98 1.38
C ALA A 66 -2.08 7.61 0.72
N ILE A 67 -2.12 6.78 -0.31
CA ILE A 67 -0.95 6.33 -1.07
C ILE A 67 -0.34 7.47 -1.88
N GLY A 68 -1.14 8.22 -2.63
CA GLY A 68 -0.68 9.34 -3.45
C GLY A 68 -0.04 10.45 -2.61
N TYR A 69 -0.66 10.81 -1.48
CA TYR A 69 -0.09 11.77 -0.54
C TYR A 69 1.23 11.26 0.06
N SER A 70 1.28 9.99 0.47
CA SER A 70 2.52 9.39 1.00
C SER A 70 3.63 9.36 -0.06
N ALA A 71 3.30 9.06 -1.33
CA ALA A 71 4.24 9.08 -2.43
C ALA A 71 4.78 10.48 -2.73
N SER A 72 3.91 11.51 -2.69
CA SER A 72 4.33 12.91 -2.87
C SER A 72 5.23 13.40 -1.72
N ILE A 73 5.04 12.92 -0.49
CA ILE A 73 5.97 13.19 0.61
C ILE A 73 7.31 12.48 0.40
N LEU A 74 7.29 11.24 -0.11
CA LEU A 74 8.50 10.48 -0.39
C LEU A 74 9.29 11.06 -1.56
N SER A 75 8.62 11.62 -2.58
CA SER A 75 9.30 12.21 -3.74
C SER A 75 10.16 13.42 -3.39
N GLU A 76 9.81 14.17 -2.33
CA GLU A 76 10.63 15.27 -1.81
C GLU A 76 11.94 14.78 -1.16
N ILE A 77 12.02 13.48 -0.82
CA ILE A 77 13.21 12.86 -0.20
C ILE A 77 14.02 12.14 -1.28
N ASP A 78 13.35 11.28 -2.04
CA ASP A 78 13.92 10.51 -3.15
C ASP A 78 12.80 10.19 -4.16
N PRO A 79 12.80 10.85 -5.34
CA PRO A 79 11.75 10.66 -6.35
C PRO A 79 11.74 9.26 -6.95
N ASP A 80 12.86 8.52 -6.89
CA ASP A 80 12.98 7.17 -7.44
C ASP A 80 13.08 6.09 -6.36
N ALA A 81 12.75 6.42 -5.11
CA ALA A 81 12.65 5.44 -4.04
C ALA A 81 11.66 4.33 -4.39
N ILE A 82 11.99 3.10 -3.98
CA ILE A 82 11.05 1.98 -4.02
C ILE A 82 10.17 2.05 -2.78
N MET A 83 8.87 2.25 -3.00
CA MET A 83 7.83 2.30 -1.99
C MET A 83 7.10 0.97 -1.96
N ALA A 84 7.03 0.36 -0.77
CA ALA A 84 6.20 -0.80 -0.50
C ALA A 84 5.04 -0.41 0.43
N VAL A 85 3.82 -0.78 0.05
CA VAL A 85 2.57 -0.42 0.74
C VAL A 85 1.94 -1.65 1.34
N PHE A 86 1.63 -1.56 2.64
CA PHE A 86 1.06 -2.67 3.41
C PHE A 86 -0.15 -2.21 4.22
N PRO A 87 -1.27 -2.95 4.16
CA PRO A 87 -2.33 -2.83 5.14
C PRO A 87 -1.83 -3.22 6.54
N ALA A 88 -2.24 -2.44 7.54
CA ALA A 88 -1.79 -2.60 8.92
C ALA A 88 -2.46 -3.77 9.66
N ASP A 89 -3.37 -4.48 9.02
CA ASP A 89 -4.27 -5.46 9.63
C ASP A 89 -4.23 -6.84 8.96
N HIS A 90 -3.24 -7.09 8.09
CA HIS A 90 -2.97 -8.43 7.55
C HIS A 90 -2.07 -9.26 8.45
N THR A 91 -2.39 -10.54 8.57
CA THR A 91 -1.52 -11.55 9.20
C THR A 91 -0.69 -12.21 8.09
N ILE A 92 0.59 -12.45 8.36
CA ILE A 92 1.51 -13.13 7.43
C ILE A 92 2.35 -14.06 8.28
N ALA A 93 2.21 -15.37 8.12
CA ALA A 93 2.83 -16.36 9.01
C ALA A 93 4.26 -16.74 8.62
N THR A 94 4.76 -16.30 7.45
CA THR A 94 6.11 -16.65 6.97
C THR A 94 6.98 -15.39 6.70
N PRO A 95 7.53 -14.75 7.75
CA PRO A 95 8.30 -13.50 7.60
C PRO A 95 9.50 -13.62 6.65
N LYS A 96 10.24 -14.73 6.68
CA LYS A 96 11.40 -14.93 5.79
C LYS A 96 11.01 -14.95 4.30
N GLY A 97 10.01 -15.76 3.95
CA GLY A 97 9.50 -15.82 2.57
C GLY A 97 8.90 -14.50 2.12
N PHE A 98 8.24 -13.77 3.02
CA PHE A 98 7.75 -12.42 2.73
C PHE A 98 8.90 -11.44 2.42
N CYS A 99 9.98 -11.44 3.21
CA CYS A 99 11.15 -10.59 2.95
C CYS A 99 11.86 -10.93 1.63
N GLU A 100 11.93 -12.20 1.26
CA GLU A 100 12.46 -12.64 -0.04
C GLU A 100 11.57 -12.16 -1.19
N LEU A 101 10.26 -12.28 -1.02
CA LEU A 101 9.26 -11.77 -1.97
C LEU A 101 9.37 -10.25 -2.16
N LEU A 102 9.60 -9.48 -1.09
CA LEU A 102 9.80 -8.03 -1.20
C LEU A 102 11.03 -7.66 -2.04
N LYS A 103 12.13 -8.40 -1.93
CA LYS A 103 13.33 -8.18 -2.75
C LYS A 103 13.09 -8.51 -4.23
N GLN A 104 12.29 -9.54 -4.50
CA GLN A 104 11.87 -9.87 -5.86
C GLN A 104 10.96 -8.76 -6.42
N ALA A 105 9.98 -8.30 -5.63
CA ALA A 105 9.09 -7.20 -6.01
C ALA A 105 9.85 -5.89 -6.27
N GLU A 106 10.86 -5.57 -5.45
CA GLU A 106 11.77 -4.44 -5.67
C GLU A 106 12.47 -4.51 -7.02
N THR A 107 12.97 -5.69 -7.40
CA THR A 107 13.65 -5.90 -8.70
C THR A 107 12.69 -5.64 -9.87
N VAL A 108 11.45 -6.11 -9.77
CA VAL A 108 10.42 -5.89 -10.80
C VAL A 108 9.99 -4.41 -10.84
N ALA A 109 9.81 -3.78 -9.67
CA ALA A 109 9.44 -2.38 -9.54
C ALA A 109 10.52 -1.41 -10.07
N THR A 110 11.79 -1.80 -10.00
CA THR A 110 12.92 -1.03 -10.54
C THR A 110 12.79 -0.83 -12.06
N ASN A 111 12.16 -1.79 -12.75
CA ASN A 111 11.80 -1.72 -14.18
C ASN A 111 10.49 -0.96 -14.44
N ASN A 112 10.08 -0.10 -13.49
CA ASN A 112 8.90 0.77 -13.53
C ASN A 112 7.55 0.05 -13.48
N HIS A 113 7.48 -1.25 -13.19
CA HIS A 113 6.21 -1.94 -13.00
C HIS A 113 5.54 -1.56 -11.66
N LEU A 114 4.21 -1.48 -11.67
CA LEU A 114 3.41 -1.41 -10.45
C LEU A 114 3.11 -2.82 -9.96
N VAL A 115 3.86 -3.28 -8.97
CA VAL A 115 3.79 -4.67 -8.51
C VAL A 115 2.70 -4.82 -7.46
N THR A 116 1.80 -5.78 -7.64
CA THR A 116 0.90 -6.29 -6.61
C THR A 116 1.32 -7.72 -6.21
N LEU A 117 1.16 -8.05 -4.93
CA LEU A 117 1.45 -9.40 -4.42
C LEU A 117 0.18 -10.26 -4.52
N GLY A 118 0.24 -11.32 -5.31
CA GLY A 118 -0.91 -12.18 -5.61
C GLY A 118 -0.93 -13.44 -4.75
N ILE A 119 -1.99 -13.66 -3.96
CA ILE A 119 -2.13 -14.87 -3.13
C ILE A 119 -2.79 -15.99 -3.94
N ASP A 120 -2.30 -17.23 -3.82
CA ASP A 120 -2.94 -18.38 -4.45
C ASP A 120 -4.36 -18.61 -3.89
N PRO A 121 -5.40 -18.58 -4.73
CA PRO A 121 -6.77 -18.75 -4.27
C PRO A 121 -7.02 -20.20 -3.90
N THR A 122 -7.33 -20.46 -2.64
CA THR A 122 -7.66 -21.81 -2.13
C THR A 122 -9.16 -22.09 -2.13
N THR A 123 -9.98 -21.04 -2.22
CA THR A 123 -11.45 -21.11 -2.22
C THR A 123 -12.04 -20.05 -3.17
N PRO A 124 -13.29 -20.21 -3.64
CA PRO A 124 -13.95 -19.21 -4.48
C PRO A 124 -14.50 -18.05 -3.63
N GLU A 125 -13.61 -17.31 -2.98
CA GLU A 125 -13.95 -16.15 -2.16
C GLU A 125 -14.52 -15.02 -3.03
N THR A 126 -15.52 -14.31 -2.52
CA THR A 126 -16.20 -13.22 -3.23
C THR A 126 -15.87 -11.85 -2.63
N GLY A 127 -15.25 -11.82 -1.45
CA GLY A 127 -14.80 -10.61 -0.77
C GLY A 127 -13.47 -10.04 -1.28
N TYR A 128 -12.74 -10.78 -2.10
CA TYR A 128 -11.42 -10.38 -2.61
C TYR A 128 -11.46 -9.97 -4.09
N GLY A 129 -10.52 -9.11 -4.47
CA GLY A 129 -10.18 -8.90 -5.87
C GLY A 129 -9.40 -10.09 -6.43
N TYR A 130 -9.59 -10.37 -7.72
CA TYR A 130 -8.90 -11.41 -8.47
C TYR A 130 -8.05 -10.79 -9.59
N ILE A 131 -6.85 -11.32 -9.75
CA ILE A 131 -5.86 -10.88 -10.74
C ILE A 131 -5.56 -12.05 -11.66
N LYS A 132 -5.90 -11.93 -12.94
CA LYS A 132 -5.48 -12.90 -13.97
C LYS A 132 -4.07 -12.57 -14.43
N GLN A 133 -3.16 -13.53 -14.31
CA GLN A 133 -1.84 -13.41 -14.88
C GLN A 133 -1.88 -13.40 -16.40
N GLY A 134 -1.01 -12.58 -16.99
CA GLY A 134 -0.77 -12.49 -18.42
C GLY A 134 0.61 -13.05 -18.77
N GLN A 135 1.33 -12.31 -19.60
CA GLN A 135 2.67 -12.67 -20.04
C GLN A 135 3.64 -12.72 -18.86
N ALA A 136 4.50 -13.74 -18.84
CA ALA A 136 5.60 -13.82 -17.89
C ALA A 136 6.56 -12.63 -18.04
N LEU A 137 7.04 -12.14 -16.90
CA LEU A 137 8.10 -11.17 -16.74
C LEU A 137 9.28 -11.83 -16.03
N ASP A 138 10.37 -11.09 -15.87
CA ASP A 138 11.52 -11.55 -15.08
C ASP A 138 11.15 -11.71 -13.60
N CYS A 139 12.02 -12.41 -12.86
CA CYS A 139 11.90 -12.62 -11.42
C CYS A 139 10.60 -13.31 -10.97
N GLY A 140 9.96 -14.09 -11.84
CA GLY A 140 8.75 -14.86 -11.52
C GLY A 140 7.47 -14.01 -11.45
N ALA A 141 7.53 -12.75 -11.90
CA ALA A 141 6.35 -11.90 -12.03
C ALA A 141 5.62 -12.16 -13.36
N PHE A 142 4.39 -11.68 -13.45
CA PHE A 142 3.59 -11.70 -14.67
C PHE A 142 2.94 -10.34 -14.88
N LYS A 143 2.73 -9.92 -16.12
CA LYS A 143 1.84 -8.79 -16.40
C LYS A 143 0.43 -9.11 -15.91
N VAL A 144 -0.30 -8.11 -15.44
CA VAL A 144 -1.73 -8.27 -15.16
C VAL A 144 -2.50 -8.23 -16.47
N ASN A 145 -3.19 -9.33 -16.81
CA ASN A 145 -4.08 -9.38 -17.97
C ASN A 145 -5.44 -8.78 -17.62
N LYS A 146 -5.94 -9.11 -16.42
CA LYS A 146 -7.24 -8.65 -15.96
C LYS A 146 -7.26 -8.53 -14.44
N PHE A 147 -7.90 -7.48 -13.95
CA PHE A 147 -8.24 -7.32 -12.55
C PHE A 147 -9.77 -7.33 -12.41
N VAL A 148 -10.27 -8.00 -11.38
CA VAL A 148 -11.71 -8.14 -11.10
C VAL A 148 -11.97 -8.01 -9.62
N GLU A 149 -12.57 -6.91 -9.18
CA GLU A 149 -12.93 -6.72 -7.78
C GLU A 149 -14.22 -7.49 -7.43
N LYS A 150 -14.15 -8.32 -6.39
CA LYS A 150 -15.30 -8.97 -5.72
C LYS A 150 -16.28 -9.66 -6.69
N PRO A 151 -15.83 -10.67 -7.46
CA PRO A 151 -16.69 -11.40 -8.37
C PRO A 151 -17.81 -12.14 -7.64
N ASN A 152 -18.89 -12.45 -8.35
CA ASN A 152 -19.89 -13.38 -7.82
C ASN A 152 -19.31 -14.80 -7.68
N ARG A 153 -19.93 -15.63 -6.83
CA ARG A 153 -19.43 -16.97 -6.49
C ARG A 153 -19.25 -17.90 -7.69
N ALA A 154 -20.13 -17.81 -8.70
CA ALA A 154 -20.03 -18.64 -9.90
C ALA A 154 -18.79 -18.26 -10.73
N THR A 155 -18.50 -16.97 -10.83
CA THR A 155 -17.31 -16.45 -11.48
C THR A 155 -16.04 -16.80 -10.70
N ALA A 156 -16.03 -16.65 -9.38
CA ALA A 156 -14.90 -17.03 -8.53
C ALA A 156 -14.55 -18.53 -8.68
N LYS A 157 -15.57 -19.40 -8.74
CA LYS A 157 -15.37 -20.84 -8.98
C LYS A 157 -14.68 -21.12 -10.31
N LYS A 158 -15.10 -20.43 -11.38
CA LYS A 158 -14.44 -20.54 -12.70
C LYS A 158 -12.98 -20.10 -12.65
N TYR A 159 -12.64 -19.06 -11.89
CA TYR A 159 -11.26 -18.60 -11.74
C TYR A 159 -10.34 -19.65 -11.10
N LEU A 160 -10.84 -20.37 -10.10
CA LEU A 160 -10.11 -21.48 -9.49
C LEU A 160 -9.92 -22.65 -10.47
N GLU A 161 -10.98 -23.01 -11.21
CA GLU A 161 -10.93 -24.11 -12.19
C GLU A 161 -9.99 -23.80 -13.37
N GLU A 162 -9.95 -22.53 -13.82
CA GLU A 162 -9.10 -22.09 -14.93
C GLU A 162 -7.62 -21.93 -14.54
N GLY A 163 -7.35 -21.56 -13.29
CA GLY A 163 -5.99 -21.31 -12.80
C GLY A 163 -5.35 -20.02 -13.34
N GLY A 164 -4.15 -19.71 -12.86
CA GLY A 164 -3.45 -18.46 -13.18
C GLY A 164 -4.16 -17.19 -12.69
N TYR A 165 -5.09 -17.34 -11.74
CA TYR A 165 -5.68 -16.25 -11.00
C TYR A 165 -5.07 -16.19 -9.61
N TYR A 166 -4.87 -14.98 -9.10
CA TYR A 166 -4.42 -14.71 -7.74
C TYR A 166 -5.42 -13.79 -7.03
N TRP A 167 -5.58 -13.93 -5.72
CA TRP A 167 -6.23 -12.90 -4.94
C TRP A 167 -5.34 -11.66 -4.83
N ASN A 168 -5.94 -10.48 -4.96
CA ASN A 168 -5.29 -9.23 -4.67
C ASN A 168 -5.09 -9.09 -3.16
N SER A 169 -3.83 -9.07 -2.71
CA SER A 169 -3.50 -8.93 -1.29
C SER A 169 -3.63 -7.50 -0.77
N GLY A 170 -3.89 -6.50 -1.62
CA GLY A 170 -3.85 -5.09 -1.25
C GLY A 170 -2.47 -4.58 -0.84
N MET A 171 -1.41 -5.36 -1.11
CA MET A 171 -0.02 -4.97 -0.92
C MET A 171 0.62 -4.65 -2.26
N PHE A 172 1.40 -3.57 -2.29
CA PHE A 172 1.98 -3.06 -3.53
C PHE A 172 3.45 -2.69 -3.36
N VAL A 173 4.20 -2.75 -4.45
CA VAL A 173 5.60 -2.30 -4.53
C VAL A 173 5.83 -1.58 -5.85
N TRP A 174 6.36 -0.36 -5.81
CA TRP A 174 6.62 0.45 -7.00
C TRP A 174 7.69 1.50 -6.75
N LYS A 175 8.23 2.05 -7.84
CA LYS A 175 8.98 3.30 -7.79
C LYS A 175 8.03 4.47 -7.54
N VAL A 176 8.40 5.42 -6.68
CA VAL A 176 7.58 6.60 -6.37
C VAL A 176 7.24 7.40 -7.63
N SER A 177 8.23 7.69 -8.47
CA SER A 177 8.02 8.38 -9.75
C SER A 177 7.06 7.63 -10.70
N ALA A 178 7.18 6.30 -10.79
CA ALA A 178 6.28 5.49 -11.61
C ALA A 178 4.82 5.55 -11.11
N LEU A 179 4.61 5.47 -9.79
CA LEU A 179 3.28 5.61 -9.21
C LEU A 179 2.70 7.01 -9.49
N LEU A 180 3.47 8.08 -9.27
CA LEU A 180 2.99 9.44 -9.45
C LEU A 180 2.58 9.73 -10.92
N ASN A 181 3.35 9.23 -11.89
CA ASN A 181 3.00 9.32 -13.32
C ASN A 181 1.69 8.58 -13.65
N GLU A 182 1.47 7.42 -13.04
CA GLU A 182 0.24 6.65 -13.21
C GLU A 182 -0.96 7.32 -12.51
N ILE A 183 -0.74 7.97 -11.36
CA ILE A 183 -1.75 8.82 -10.69
C ILE A 183 -2.09 10.03 -11.57
N GLU A 184 -1.11 10.69 -12.18
CA GLU A 184 -1.37 11.78 -13.13
C GLU A 184 -2.28 11.34 -14.28
N THR A 185 -2.02 10.16 -14.82
CA THR A 185 -2.77 9.60 -15.96
C THR A 185 -4.17 9.15 -15.57
N HIS A 186 -4.31 8.40 -14.47
CA HIS A 186 -5.55 7.71 -14.13
C HIS A 186 -6.40 8.41 -13.06
N LEU A 187 -5.78 9.29 -12.27
CA LEU A 187 -6.39 10.05 -11.18
C LEU A 187 -5.94 11.53 -11.23
N PRO A 188 -6.10 12.24 -12.37
CA PRO A 188 -5.54 13.59 -12.56
C PRO A 188 -6.03 14.62 -11.52
N LYS A 189 -7.26 14.46 -11.02
CA LYS A 189 -7.82 15.31 -9.96
C LYS A 189 -7.08 15.13 -8.63
N LEU A 190 -6.67 13.91 -8.30
CA LEU A 190 -5.85 13.65 -7.12
C LEU A 190 -4.45 14.22 -7.33
N HIS A 191 -3.82 13.92 -8.48
CA HIS A 191 -2.49 14.42 -8.84
C HIS A 191 -2.37 15.94 -8.66
N ALA A 192 -3.34 16.69 -9.21
CA ALA A 192 -3.38 18.14 -9.15
C ALA A 192 -3.43 18.75 -7.73
N GLN A 193 -3.70 17.95 -6.70
CA GLN A 193 -3.75 18.40 -5.30
C GLN A 193 -2.54 17.93 -4.48
N LEU A 194 -1.72 17.01 -4.98
CA LEU A 194 -0.64 16.38 -4.19
C LEU A 194 0.40 17.40 -3.72
N ASP A 195 0.87 18.28 -4.61
CA ASP A 195 1.84 19.33 -4.24
C ASP A 195 1.30 20.25 -3.16
N ALA A 196 0.03 20.67 -3.28
CA ALA A 196 -0.62 21.52 -2.30
C ALA A 196 -0.73 20.82 -0.94
N LEU A 197 -1.06 19.53 -0.91
CA LEU A 197 -1.09 18.74 0.32
C LEU A 197 0.30 18.62 0.95
N THR A 198 1.32 18.30 0.14
CA THR A 198 2.71 18.20 0.57
C THR A 198 3.21 19.50 1.18
N ILE A 199 2.97 20.65 0.53
CA ILE A 199 3.30 21.98 1.05
C ILE A 199 2.54 22.31 2.35
N ASN A 200 1.26 21.94 2.45
CA ASN A 200 0.46 22.18 3.65
C ASN A 200 0.81 21.24 4.82
N THR A 201 1.67 20.26 4.62
CA THR A 201 2.06 19.30 5.65
C THR A 201 2.95 19.96 6.70
N ILE A 202 2.42 20.13 7.90
CA ILE A 202 3.11 20.72 9.05
C ILE A 202 3.40 19.68 10.12
N LYS A 203 4.44 19.91 10.93
CA LYS A 203 4.67 19.10 12.13
C LYS A 203 3.74 19.57 13.26
N ALA A 204 2.99 18.64 13.83
CA ALA A 204 2.21 18.86 15.03
C ALA A 204 3.13 19.25 16.20
N LYS A 205 2.62 20.10 17.09
CA LYS A 205 3.31 20.50 18.33
C LYS A 205 2.92 19.52 19.45
N GLY A 206 3.88 19.09 20.27
CA GLY A 206 3.63 18.22 21.42
C GLY A 206 4.72 17.16 21.63
N LYS A 207 4.44 16.16 22.47
CA LYS A 207 5.38 15.06 22.80
C LYS A 207 5.69 14.15 21.61
N TYR A 208 4.76 14.03 20.66
CA TYR A 208 4.90 13.22 19.45
C TYR A 208 4.65 14.13 18.23
N PRO A 209 5.70 14.68 17.61
CA PRO A 209 5.55 15.61 16.48
C PRO A 209 5.34 14.83 15.18
N TYR A 210 4.15 14.28 14.98
CA TYR A 210 3.70 13.71 13.71
C TYR A 210 3.30 14.79 12.71
N ARG A 211 3.15 14.43 11.45
CA ARG A 211 2.79 15.34 10.36
C ARG A 211 1.28 15.38 10.19
N THR A 212 0.76 16.59 10.07
CA THR A 212 -0.67 16.87 9.93
C THR A 212 -0.88 18.05 8.97
N PHE A 213 -2.12 18.34 8.64
CA PHE A 213 -2.48 19.50 7.84
C PHE A 213 -2.92 20.67 8.73
N ASN A 214 -2.70 21.89 8.24
CA ASN A 214 -3.45 23.06 8.70
C ASN A 214 -4.89 23.04 8.16
N GLU A 215 -5.69 24.05 8.49
CA GLU A 215 -7.10 24.14 8.05
C GLU A 215 -7.29 24.13 6.52
N SER A 216 -6.38 24.73 5.75
CA SER A 216 -6.47 24.70 4.28
C SER A 216 -6.16 23.31 3.72
N GLY A 217 -5.12 22.64 4.22
CA GLY A 217 -4.78 21.29 3.81
C GLY A 217 -5.87 20.28 4.17
N LYS A 218 -6.54 20.45 5.33
CA LYS A 218 -7.71 19.63 5.70
C LYS A 218 -8.83 19.76 4.68
N LYS A 219 -9.19 20.99 4.29
CA LYS A 219 -10.22 21.25 3.26
C LYS A 219 -9.86 20.65 1.91
N ILE A 220 -8.60 20.74 1.49
CA ILE A 220 -8.13 20.10 0.24
C ILE A 220 -8.33 18.58 0.35
N PHE A 221 -7.85 17.96 1.42
CA PHE A 221 -7.95 16.51 1.60
C PHE A 221 -9.41 16.03 1.68
N GLU A 222 -10.26 16.77 2.38
CA GLU A 222 -11.70 16.52 2.46
C GLU A 222 -12.38 16.65 1.09
N SER A 223 -11.89 17.49 0.18
CA SER A 223 -12.45 17.62 -1.17
C SER A 223 -12.09 16.47 -2.11
N LEU A 224 -11.11 15.63 -1.75
CA LEU A 224 -10.68 14.52 -2.59
C LEU A 224 -11.80 13.50 -2.78
N GLU A 225 -11.77 12.82 -3.92
CA GLU A 225 -12.63 11.68 -4.19
C GLU A 225 -12.25 10.51 -3.27
N SER A 226 -13.25 9.82 -2.72
CA SER A 226 -13.04 8.62 -1.91
C SER A 226 -12.96 7.38 -2.80
N ILE A 227 -11.75 7.00 -3.22
CA ILE A 227 -11.50 5.91 -4.18
C ILE A 227 -10.32 5.04 -3.75
N SER A 228 -10.40 3.72 -3.95
CA SER A 228 -9.26 2.83 -3.71
C SER A 228 -8.23 2.96 -4.83
N ILE A 229 -6.97 2.68 -4.51
CA ILE A 229 -5.91 2.63 -5.53
C ILE A 229 -6.16 1.52 -6.55
N ASP A 230 -6.78 0.42 -6.10
CA ASP A 230 -7.15 -0.73 -6.93
C ASP A 230 -8.03 -0.30 -8.10
N TYR A 231 -9.17 0.31 -7.77
CA TYR A 231 -10.16 0.77 -8.76
C TYR A 231 -9.72 2.06 -9.47
N GLY A 232 -9.04 2.94 -8.73
CA GLY A 232 -8.59 4.23 -9.23
C GLY A 232 -7.53 4.10 -10.32
N LEU A 233 -6.61 3.16 -10.15
CA LEU A 233 -5.36 3.09 -10.91
C LEU A 233 -5.01 1.66 -11.35
N ILE A 234 -4.91 0.69 -10.44
CA ILE A 234 -4.36 -0.65 -10.74
C ILE A 234 -5.17 -1.39 -11.80
N GLU A 235 -6.50 -1.29 -11.77
CA GLU A 235 -7.41 -1.86 -12.77
C GLU A 235 -7.25 -1.26 -14.17
N LYS A 236 -6.74 -0.03 -14.26
CA LYS A 236 -6.68 0.75 -15.51
C LYS A 236 -5.28 0.82 -16.09
N SER A 237 -4.26 0.61 -15.26
CA SER A 237 -2.86 0.66 -15.68
C SER A 237 -2.50 -0.54 -16.53
N SER A 238 -1.80 -0.28 -17.64
CA SER A 238 -1.21 -1.32 -18.49
C SER A 238 0.17 -1.79 -17.99
N ASN A 239 0.66 -1.18 -16.92
CA ASN A 239 2.00 -1.37 -16.38
C ASN A 239 2.01 -2.14 -15.04
N THR A 240 0.86 -2.71 -14.67
CA THR A 240 0.73 -3.54 -13.47
C THR A 240 1.35 -4.92 -13.69
N ALA A 241 2.12 -5.37 -12.70
CA ALA A 241 2.64 -6.73 -12.60
C ALA A 241 2.09 -7.42 -11.34
N VAL A 242 1.85 -8.72 -11.42
CA VAL A 242 1.52 -9.57 -10.27
C VAL A 242 2.71 -10.48 -9.97
N LEU A 243 3.12 -10.49 -8.71
CA LEU A 243 4.12 -11.43 -8.20
C LEU A 243 3.41 -12.45 -7.30
N PRO A 244 3.39 -13.75 -7.69
CA PRO A 244 2.78 -14.80 -6.87
C PRO A 244 3.45 -14.88 -5.49
N ALA A 245 2.63 -14.96 -4.45
CA ALA A 245 3.05 -14.76 -3.07
C ALA A 245 2.62 -15.96 -2.19
N ASN A 246 3.55 -16.88 -1.97
CA ASN A 246 3.36 -17.99 -1.03
C ASN A 246 3.79 -17.57 0.39
N ILE A 247 2.92 -16.83 1.08
CA ILE A 247 3.27 -16.17 2.34
C ILE A 247 2.34 -16.46 3.54
N SER A 248 1.44 -17.45 3.40
CA SER A 248 0.44 -17.78 4.44
C SER A 248 -0.28 -16.52 4.96
N TRP A 249 -0.93 -15.83 4.02
CA TRP A 249 -1.70 -14.60 4.22
C TRP A 249 -3.11 -14.90 4.76
#